data_AF-A0A7V9H0X3-F1
#
_entry.id   AF-A0A7V9H0X3-F1
#
_cell.length_a   1.000
_cell.length_b   1.000
_cell.length_c   1.000
_cell.angle_alpha   90.00
_cell.angle_beta   90.00
_cell.angle_gamma   90.00
#
_symmetry.space_group_name_H-M   'P 1'
#
loop_
_entity.id
_entity.type
_entity.pdbx_description
1 polymer ?
#
loop_
_entity_poly.entity_id
_entity_poly.type
_entity_poly.pdbx_seq_one_letter_code
_entity_poly.pdbx_strand_id
1 'polypeptide(L)'
;VSVFLTGVDGLNQPKGVTPSEQLRLNMSTPVSSNPNRLGVIGGDNQGYPNGRRLADDVVDISLQVVEGELRGEKNDLGDAVNANDVAFGDSFPYVALPTSGSDVTPHNAGGFTPLTGGNAPNSPTAGPSAMPALPLSAIALGLLALGGGVVAWTKRPTGTPATA
;
A
#
# COMPACT_ATOMS: atom_id res chain seq x y z
N VAL A 1 19.32 4.43 30.57
CA VAL A 1 19.18 5.89 30.83
C VAL A 1 20.47 6.71 30.67
N SER A 2 21.69 6.22 30.97
CA SER A 2 22.93 7.02 30.85
C SER A 2 23.18 7.64 29.47
N VAL A 3 22.68 7.01 28.40
CA VAL A 3 22.90 7.41 27.01
C VAL A 3 22.46 8.85 26.73
N PHE A 4 21.36 9.32 27.31
CA PHE A 4 20.89 10.70 27.14
C PHE A 4 21.72 11.72 27.93
N LEU A 5 22.28 11.27 29.06
CA LEU A 5 23.04 12.09 29.99
C LEU A 5 24.50 12.25 29.58
N THR A 6 25.14 11.20 29.08
CA THR A 6 26.58 11.18 28.78
C THR A 6 26.89 11.00 27.30
N GLY A 7 25.93 10.56 26.50
CA GLY A 7 26.16 10.04 25.16
C GLY A 7 26.39 8.53 25.15
N VAL A 8 26.63 7.99 23.96
CA VAL A 8 27.01 6.60 23.71
C VAL A 8 28.53 6.47 23.75
N ASP A 9 29.01 5.50 24.52
CA ASP A 9 30.44 5.21 24.66
C ASP A 9 31.07 4.87 23.30
N GLY A 10 32.28 5.39 23.06
CA GLY A 10 32.98 5.23 21.79
C GLY A 10 32.38 5.99 20.58
N LEU A 11 31.24 6.67 20.73
CA LEU A 11 30.58 7.39 19.63
C LEU A 11 30.56 8.91 19.84
N ASN A 12 29.76 9.38 20.79
CA ASN A 12 29.53 10.81 21.02
C ASN A 12 29.64 11.21 22.51
N GLN A 13 30.22 10.33 23.34
CA GLN A 13 30.52 10.58 24.75
C GLN A 13 31.89 11.27 24.92
N PRO A 14 31.96 12.55 25.33
CA PRO A 14 33.23 13.23 25.59
C PRO A 14 33.97 12.67 26.80
N LYS A 15 35.31 12.79 26.82
CA LYS A 15 36.11 12.45 27.99
C LYS A 15 35.79 13.38 29.15
N GLY A 16 35.50 12.82 30.33
CA GLY A 16 35.16 13.61 31.52
C GLY A 16 33.80 14.31 31.42
N VAL A 17 32.88 13.77 30.63
CA VAL A 17 31.54 14.35 30.44
C VAL A 17 30.80 14.50 31.77
N THR A 18 30.26 15.70 31.99
CA THR A 18 29.26 15.93 33.04
C THR A 18 27.90 15.47 32.51
N PRO A 19 27.17 14.60 33.25
CA PRO A 19 25.82 14.20 32.90
C PRO A 19 24.89 15.40 32.66
N SER A 20 24.24 15.44 31.49
CA SER A 20 23.28 16.47 31.13
C SER A 20 22.40 16.04 29.95
N GLU A 21 21.13 16.45 29.98
CA GLU A 21 20.15 16.26 28.91
C GLU A 21 20.44 17.19 27.73
N GLN A 22 21.45 16.82 26.94
CA GLN A 22 21.86 17.56 25.75
C GLN A 22 22.07 16.61 24.58
N LEU A 23 21.68 17.07 23.40
CA LEU A 23 22.03 16.40 22.16
C LEU A 23 23.50 16.65 21.83
N ARG A 24 24.25 15.57 21.62
CA ARG A 24 25.69 15.61 21.35
C ARG A 24 25.97 15.16 19.93
N LEU A 25 26.92 15.80 19.27
CA LEU A 25 27.27 15.51 17.87
C LEU A 25 28.78 15.34 17.75
N ASN A 26 29.20 14.22 17.17
CA ASN A 26 30.56 13.92 16.76
C ASN A 26 30.72 14.10 15.25
N MET A 27 31.30 15.23 14.86
CA MET A 27 31.55 15.61 13.45
C MET A 27 32.61 14.75 12.75
N SER A 28 33.37 13.92 13.47
CA SER A 28 34.31 12.96 12.85
C SER A 28 33.63 11.70 12.33
N THR A 29 32.35 11.50 12.63
CA THR A 29 31.57 10.35 12.17
C THR A 29 31.28 10.51 10.67
N PRO A 30 31.64 9.53 9.82
CA PRO A 30 31.33 9.58 8.39
C PRO A 30 29.83 9.70 8.11
N VAL A 31 29.49 10.27 6.96
CA VAL A 31 28.10 10.32 6.50
C VAL A 31 27.63 8.91 6.15
N SER A 32 26.47 8.51 6.67
CA SER A 32 25.87 7.21 6.34
C SER A 32 25.40 7.21 4.89
N SER A 33 25.88 6.22 4.12
CA SER A 33 25.46 6.03 2.73
C SER A 33 24.04 5.44 2.62
N ASN A 34 23.63 4.69 3.65
CA ASN A 34 22.30 4.08 3.74
C ASN A 34 21.73 4.40 5.13
N PRO A 35 21.10 5.58 5.30
CA PRO A 35 20.55 5.99 6.59
C PRO A 35 19.53 5.00 7.12
N ASN A 36 19.65 4.61 8.39
CA ASN A 36 18.66 3.78 9.09
C ASN A 36 17.79 4.65 9.99
N ARG A 37 16.45 4.48 9.94
CA ARG A 37 15.50 5.18 10.83
C ARG A 37 15.84 4.99 12.31
N LEU A 38 16.37 3.82 12.66
CA LEU A 38 16.72 3.46 14.03
C LEU A 38 18.11 3.97 14.46
N GLY A 39 18.79 4.79 13.64
CA GLY A 39 20.04 5.44 14.01
C GLY A 39 21.07 4.46 14.60
N VAL A 40 21.65 4.83 15.74
CA VAL A 40 22.74 4.07 16.37
C VAL A 40 22.33 2.64 16.73
N ILE A 41 21.10 2.43 17.22
CA ILE A 41 20.62 1.09 17.57
C ILE A 41 20.33 0.24 16.31
N GLY A 42 20.09 0.89 15.17
CA GLY A 42 20.01 0.27 13.85
C GLY A 42 21.36 0.07 13.14
N GLY A 43 22.48 0.30 13.83
CA GLY A 43 23.84 0.18 13.27
C GLY A 43 24.31 1.41 12.48
N ASP A 44 23.56 2.52 12.52
CA ASP A 44 23.90 3.77 11.85
C ASP A 44 24.43 4.81 12.84
N ASN A 45 25.76 4.84 12.97
CA ASN A 45 26.47 5.73 13.91
C ASN A 45 26.28 7.23 13.63
N GLN A 46 25.82 7.61 12.45
CA GLN A 46 25.56 9.01 12.12
C GLN A 46 24.17 9.48 12.62
N GLY A 47 23.26 8.55 12.91
CA GLY A 47 21.92 8.86 13.40
C GLY A 47 21.86 9.17 14.89
N TYR A 48 20.65 9.44 15.37
CA TYR A 48 20.38 9.68 16.79
C TYR A 48 20.94 8.55 17.68
N PRO A 49 21.64 8.86 18.80
CA PRO A 49 21.84 10.17 19.43
C PRO A 49 23.06 10.99 18.98
N ASN A 50 23.75 10.63 17.90
CA ASN A 50 24.90 11.39 17.38
C ASN A 50 24.43 12.57 16.50
N GLY A 51 23.77 13.54 17.12
CA GLY A 51 22.90 14.49 16.42
C GLY A 51 21.51 13.91 16.19
N ARG A 52 20.72 14.57 15.34
CA ARG A 52 19.39 14.11 14.93
C ARG A 52 19.20 14.45 13.46
N ARG A 53 18.87 13.44 12.65
CA ARG A 53 18.45 13.62 11.26
C ARG A 53 16.93 13.64 11.20
N LEU A 54 16.38 14.23 10.14
CA LEU A 54 14.93 14.30 9.95
C LEU A 54 14.27 12.92 9.84
N ALA A 55 14.99 11.93 9.31
CA ALA A 55 14.52 10.57 9.14
C ALA A 55 14.77 9.65 10.36
N ASP A 56 15.41 10.15 11.42
CA ASP A 56 15.64 9.34 12.62
C ASP A 56 14.34 9.22 13.41
N ASP A 57 13.94 8.00 13.73
CA ASP A 57 12.77 7.70 14.53
C ASP A 57 13.08 7.81 16.02
N VAL A 58 13.08 9.06 16.48
CA VAL A 58 13.46 9.43 17.84
C VAL A 58 12.61 8.71 18.88
N VAL A 59 11.33 8.51 18.61
CA VAL A 59 10.39 7.93 19.57
C VAL A 59 10.74 6.46 19.78
N ASP A 60 10.82 5.69 18.70
CA ASP A 60 11.19 4.28 18.74
C ASP A 60 12.59 4.10 19.34
N ILE A 61 13.59 4.86 18.87
CA ILE A 61 14.96 4.74 19.39
C ILE A 61 14.99 5.03 20.89
N SER A 62 14.33 6.10 21.34
CA SER A 62 14.36 6.47 22.75
C SER A 62 13.66 5.43 23.62
N LEU A 63 12.52 4.89 23.16
CA LEU A 63 11.78 3.86 23.85
C LEU A 63 12.64 2.59 24.02
N GLN A 64 13.23 2.09 22.94
CA GLN A 64 14.08 0.89 23.01
C GLN A 64 15.33 1.10 23.87
N VAL A 65 15.94 2.30 23.82
CA VAL A 65 17.12 2.64 24.64
C VAL A 65 16.79 2.80 26.12
N VAL A 66 15.60 3.32 26.45
CA VAL A 66 15.12 3.38 27.85
C VAL A 66 14.94 1.98 28.41
N GLU A 67 14.37 1.07 27.63
CA GLU A 67 14.14 -0.34 27.98
C GLU A 67 15.41 -1.21 27.92
N GLY A 68 16.53 -0.65 27.48
CA GLY A 68 17.84 -1.27 27.65
C GLY A 68 18.44 -1.92 26.41
N GLU A 69 18.01 -1.57 25.20
CA GLU A 69 18.57 -2.09 23.94
C GLU A 69 20.11 -2.00 23.91
N LEU A 70 20.66 -0.84 24.27
CA LEU A 70 22.11 -0.60 24.34
C LEU A 70 22.83 -1.28 25.52
N ARG A 71 22.09 -1.98 26.39
CA ARG A 71 22.61 -2.80 27.50
C ARG A 71 22.46 -4.30 27.25
N GLY A 72 21.97 -4.69 26.07
CA GLY A 72 21.79 -6.09 25.67
C GLY A 72 20.37 -6.62 25.83
N GLU A 73 19.44 -5.80 26.35
CA GLU A 73 18.02 -6.15 26.45
C GLU A 73 17.32 -5.86 25.11
N LYS A 74 17.41 -6.84 24.21
CA LYS A 74 16.82 -6.74 22.87
C LYS A 74 15.32 -6.56 22.94
N ASN A 75 14.83 -5.55 22.25
CA ASN A 75 13.40 -5.27 22.13
C ASN A 75 13.08 -4.63 20.77
N ASP A 76 11.79 -4.60 20.43
CA ASP A 76 11.26 -4.10 19.16
C ASP A 76 10.14 -3.08 19.38
N LEU A 77 10.21 -2.37 20.51
CA LEU A 77 9.20 -1.40 20.90
C LEU A 77 9.17 -0.21 19.94
N GLY A 78 7.96 0.29 19.68
CA GLY A 78 7.75 1.47 18.87
C GLY A 78 6.29 1.93 18.85
N ASP A 79 6.05 3.07 18.20
CA ASP A 79 4.72 3.66 18.03
C ASP A 79 3.99 3.21 16.74
N ALA A 80 4.65 2.35 15.95
CA ALA A 80 4.22 1.84 14.65
C ALA A 80 4.17 2.89 13.51
N VAL A 81 4.77 4.07 13.69
CA VAL A 81 4.86 5.14 12.69
C VAL A 81 6.29 5.21 12.13
N ASN A 82 6.58 4.34 11.17
CA ASN A 82 7.95 4.14 10.68
C ASN A 82 8.40 5.09 9.55
N ALA A 83 7.50 5.89 8.98
CA ALA A 83 7.77 6.74 7.83
C ALA A 83 6.82 7.92 7.76
N ASN A 84 7.26 9.00 7.12
CA ASN A 84 6.40 10.13 6.81
C ASN A 84 5.43 9.79 5.68
N ASP A 85 4.25 10.43 5.70
CA ASP A 85 3.21 10.32 4.67
C ASP A 85 3.67 10.86 3.30
N VAL A 86 4.48 11.92 3.31
CA VAL A 86 5.09 12.55 2.14
C VAL A 86 6.62 12.43 2.23
N ALA A 87 7.29 12.13 1.12
CA ALA A 87 8.76 12.08 1.12
C ALA A 87 9.40 13.44 1.42
N PHE A 88 10.60 13.42 2.00
CA PHE A 88 11.43 14.63 2.12
C PHE A 88 11.80 15.17 0.73
N GLY A 89 11.90 16.50 0.62
CA GLY A 89 12.41 17.15 -0.59
C GLY A 89 13.93 17.05 -0.72
N ASP A 90 14.43 17.18 -1.94
CA ASP A 90 15.87 17.14 -2.25
C ASP A 90 16.58 18.50 -2.04
N SER A 91 15.81 19.55 -1.78
CA SER A 91 16.31 20.92 -1.59
C SER A 91 15.65 21.57 -0.39
N PHE A 92 16.37 22.49 0.25
CA PHE A 92 15.83 23.27 1.35
C PHE A 92 14.60 24.10 0.91
N PRO A 93 13.50 24.11 1.70
CA PRO A 93 13.27 23.33 2.92
C PRO A 93 12.95 21.85 2.62
N TYR A 94 13.64 20.93 3.33
CA TYR A 94 13.56 19.49 3.07
C TYR A 94 12.27 18.81 3.56
N VAL A 95 11.50 19.47 4.43
CA VAL A 95 10.24 18.92 4.96
C VAL A 95 9.10 19.21 3.97
N ALA A 96 8.19 18.25 3.81
CA ALA A 96 7.02 18.41 2.98
C ALA A 96 6.17 19.62 3.40
N LEU A 97 5.42 20.17 2.45
CA LEU A 97 4.46 21.23 2.75
C LEU A 97 3.39 20.70 3.73
N PRO A 98 2.87 21.55 4.64
CA PRO A 98 1.80 21.16 5.53
C PRO A 98 0.61 20.61 4.74
N THR A 99 0.03 19.52 5.22
CA THR A 99 -1.24 18.99 4.70
C THR A 99 -2.29 20.10 4.73
N SER A 100 -3.01 20.25 3.63
CA SER A 100 -4.09 21.24 3.55
C SER A 100 -5.18 20.87 4.56
N GLY A 101 -5.50 21.77 5.48
CA GLY A 101 -6.51 21.54 6.52
C GLY A 101 -7.96 21.49 6.00
N SER A 102 -8.17 21.79 4.72
CA SER A 102 -9.47 21.77 4.06
C SER A 102 -9.41 20.84 2.85
N ASP A 103 -9.46 19.54 3.09
CA ASP A 103 -9.94 18.63 2.06
C ASP A 103 -11.46 18.82 1.99
N VAL A 104 -11.96 19.38 0.89
CA VAL A 104 -13.41 19.51 0.65
C VAL A 104 -14.06 18.16 0.30
N THR A 105 -13.25 17.13 0.15
CA THR A 105 -13.62 15.76 -0.18
C THR A 105 -12.79 14.77 0.67
N PRO A 106 -12.88 14.82 2.01
CA PRO A 106 -12.09 13.99 2.92
C PRO A 106 -12.47 12.48 2.84
N HIS A 107 -13.39 12.14 1.95
CA HIS A 107 -13.85 10.80 1.67
C HIS A 107 -13.69 10.60 0.17
N ASN A 108 -12.88 9.61 -0.24
CA ASN A 108 -12.86 9.14 -1.62
C ASN A 108 -14.32 8.90 -2.04
N ALA A 109 -14.82 9.62 -3.05
CA ALA A 109 -16.15 9.42 -3.59
C ALA A 109 -16.34 8.03 -4.23
N GLY A 110 -15.31 7.18 -4.24
CA GLY A 110 -15.39 5.76 -4.51
C GLY A 110 -16.08 5.00 -3.37
N GLY A 111 -17.42 5.10 -3.30
CA GLY A 111 -18.21 4.25 -2.41
C GLY A 111 -19.53 4.85 -1.92
N PHE A 112 -19.85 6.11 -2.26
CA PHE A 112 -21.21 6.60 -2.05
C PHE A 112 -22.10 6.08 -3.18
N THR A 113 -22.71 4.91 -2.98
CA THR A 113 -24.04 4.70 -3.56
C THR A 113 -24.98 5.57 -2.73
N PRO A 114 -25.57 6.66 -3.28
CA PRO A 114 -26.65 7.30 -2.58
C PRO A 114 -27.65 6.20 -2.25
N LEU A 115 -28.15 6.17 -1.02
CA LEU A 115 -29.42 5.53 -0.76
C LEU A 115 -30.43 6.29 -1.62
N THR A 116 -30.59 5.87 -2.87
CA THR A 116 -31.61 6.34 -3.79
C THR A 116 -32.90 5.98 -3.10
N GLY A 117 -33.50 6.97 -2.43
CA GLY A 117 -34.71 6.79 -1.64
C GLY A 117 -35.74 6.04 -2.48
N GLY A 118 -35.93 4.76 -2.18
CA GLY A 118 -37.03 3.95 -2.69
C GLY A 118 -37.03 3.57 -4.17
N ASN A 119 -35.89 3.33 -4.83
CA ASN A 119 -35.90 2.57 -6.09
C ASN A 119 -35.37 1.15 -5.87
N ALA A 120 -36.27 0.19 -5.89
CA ALA A 120 -35.93 -1.23 -5.92
C ALA A 120 -34.97 -1.51 -7.09
N PRO A 121 -33.94 -2.36 -6.91
CA PRO A 121 -33.25 -2.91 -8.06
C PRO A 121 -34.29 -3.77 -8.78
N ASN A 122 -34.48 -3.51 -10.08
CA ASN A 122 -35.39 -4.18 -11.03
C ASN A 122 -36.71 -3.45 -11.31
N SER A 123 -36.62 -2.26 -11.91
CA SER A 123 -37.68 -1.77 -12.82
C SER A 123 -37.12 -1.79 -14.24
N PRO A 124 -37.67 -2.59 -15.17
CA PRO A 124 -37.20 -2.60 -16.54
C PRO A 124 -37.65 -1.30 -17.20
N THR A 125 -36.71 -0.38 -17.45
CA THR A 125 -36.94 0.71 -18.40
C THR A 125 -36.98 0.10 -19.80
N ALA A 126 -38.20 -0.22 -20.24
CA ALA A 126 -38.50 -0.55 -21.62
C ALA A 126 -38.19 0.68 -22.51
N GLY A 127 -37.04 0.65 -23.16
CA GLY A 127 -36.67 1.52 -24.29
C GLY A 127 -36.22 0.63 -25.46
N PRO A 128 -36.51 1.01 -26.71
CA PRO A 128 -36.57 0.08 -27.83
C PRO A 128 -35.20 -0.50 -28.16
N SER A 129 -35.09 -1.81 -27.97
CA SER A 129 -34.21 -2.79 -28.62
C SER A 129 -33.11 -2.22 -29.53
N ALA A 130 -31.98 -1.87 -28.92
CA ALA A 130 -30.68 -1.93 -29.59
C ALA A 130 -30.30 -3.41 -29.74
N MET A 131 -30.19 -3.86 -30.98
CA MET A 131 -29.85 -5.24 -31.35
C MET A 131 -28.46 -5.61 -30.80
N PRO A 132 -28.27 -6.72 -30.09
CA PRO A 132 -26.94 -7.19 -29.73
C PRO A 132 -26.27 -7.77 -30.99
N ALA A 133 -25.09 -7.26 -31.33
CA ALA A 133 -24.24 -7.83 -32.36
C ALA A 133 -23.77 -9.23 -31.92
N LEU A 134 -24.25 -10.27 -32.59
CA LEU A 134 -23.80 -11.65 -32.37
C LEU A 134 -22.45 -11.88 -33.08
N PRO A 135 -21.49 -12.60 -32.46
CA PRO A 135 -20.27 -13.03 -33.15
C PRO A 135 -20.62 -14.03 -34.27
N LEU A 136 -19.99 -13.87 -35.45
CA LEU A 136 -20.17 -14.66 -36.68
C LEU A 136 -20.06 -16.19 -36.52
N SER A 137 -19.57 -16.69 -35.39
CA SER A 137 -19.41 -18.13 -35.11
C SER A 137 -20.73 -18.87 -34.86
N ALA A 138 -21.83 -18.19 -34.50
CA ALA A 138 -23.10 -18.84 -34.18
C ALA A 138 -23.97 -19.18 -35.42
N ILE A 139 -23.72 -18.57 -36.58
CA ILE A 139 -24.52 -18.79 -37.80
C ILE A 139 -24.11 -20.08 -38.52
N ALA A 140 -22.84 -20.48 -38.43
CA ALA A 140 -22.30 -21.62 -39.17
C ALA A 140 -22.87 -22.99 -38.71
N LEU A 141 -23.20 -23.15 -37.43
CA LEU A 141 -23.73 -24.41 -36.91
C LEU A 141 -25.24 -24.59 -37.17
N GLY A 142 -26.01 -23.50 -37.25
CA GLY A 142 -27.45 -23.54 -37.48
C GLY A 142 -27.82 -23.90 -38.93
N LEU A 143 -27.07 -23.40 -39.91
CA LEU A 143 -27.32 -23.70 -41.33
C LEU A 143 -26.94 -25.16 -41.71
N LEU A 144 -25.98 -25.76 -41.00
CA LEU A 144 -25.59 -27.16 -41.23
C LEU A 144 -26.67 -28.14 -40.75
N ALA A 145 -27.37 -27.83 -39.64
CA ALA A 145 -28.40 -28.68 -39.06
C ALA A 145 -29.71 -28.71 -39.89
N LEU A 146 -30.09 -27.58 -40.50
CA LEU A 146 -31.27 -27.52 -41.38
C LEU A 146 -31.02 -28.19 -42.74
N GLY A 147 -29.81 -28.10 -43.30
CA GLY A 147 -29.46 -28.75 -44.56
C GLY A 147 -29.45 -30.29 -44.47
N GLY A 148 -28.91 -30.85 -43.38
CA GLY A 148 -28.85 -32.31 -43.18
C GLY A 148 -30.21 -32.96 -42.98
N GLY A 149 -31.13 -32.29 -42.29
CA GLY A 149 -32.48 -32.81 -42.02
C GLY A 149 -33.36 -32.94 -43.27
N VAL A 150 -33.27 -31.99 -44.20
CA VAL A 150 -34.08 -31.98 -45.43
C VAL A 150 -33.62 -33.07 -46.42
N VAL A 151 -32.32 -33.35 -46.50
CA VAL A 151 -31.78 -34.41 -47.40
C VAL A 151 -32.12 -35.81 -46.90
N ALA A 152 -32.21 -36.02 -45.58
CA ALA A 152 -32.61 -37.31 -45.01
C ALA A 152 -34.12 -37.60 -45.17
N TRP A 153 -34.95 -36.57 -45.31
CA TRP A 153 -36.40 -36.73 -45.51
C TRP A 153 -36.76 -37.11 -46.95
N THR A 154 -35.98 -36.65 -47.94
CA THR A 154 -36.27 -36.92 -49.36
C THR A 154 -35.81 -38.30 -49.86
N LYS A 155 -35.11 -39.09 -49.03
CA LYS A 155 -34.55 -40.40 -49.43
C LYS A 155 -35.22 -41.62 -48.81
N ARG A 156 -36.41 -41.51 -48.21
CA ARG A 156 -37.12 -42.70 -47.67
C ARG A 156 -37.78 -43.52 -48.80
N PRO A 157 -37.43 -44.80 -48.99
CA PRO A 157 -38.11 -45.65 -49.97
C PRO A 157 -39.53 -45.99 -49.51
N THR A 158 -40.50 -45.90 -50.42
CA THR A 158 -41.90 -46.29 -50.20
C THR A 158 -42.04 -47.81 -50.28
N GLY A 159 -42.20 -48.46 -49.12
CA GLY A 159 -42.59 -49.87 -49.03
C GLY A 159 -44.10 -50.04 -49.22
N THR A 160 -44.46 -50.87 -50.20
CA THR A 160 -45.81 -51.25 -50.66
C THR A 160 -46.59 -52.04 -49.59
N PRO A 161 -47.94 -51.95 -49.52
CA PRO A 161 -48.74 -52.48 -48.41
C PRO A 161 -49.01 -53.98 -48.56
N ALA A 162 -49.20 -54.68 -47.44
CA ALA A 162 -49.78 -56.02 -47.42
C ALA A 162 -51.19 -55.96 -46.81
N THR A 163 -52.15 -56.46 -47.57
CA THR A 163 -53.58 -56.56 -47.30
C THR A 163 -53.91 -57.94 -46.69
N ALA A 164 -54.90 -57.93 -45.78
CA ALA A 164 -55.72 -59.04 -45.28
C ALA A 164 -55.04 -60.17 -44.49
#